data_AF-A0A5B0S7V8-F1
#
_entry.id   AF-A0A5B0S7V8-F1
#
_cell.length_a   1.000
_cell.length_b   1.000
_cell.length_c   1.000
_cell.angle_alpha   90.00
_cell.angle_beta   90.00
_cell.angle_gamma   90.00
#
_symmetry.space_group_name_H-M   'P 1'
#
loop_
_entity.id
_entity.type
_entity.pdbx_description
1 polymer ?
#
loop_
_entity_poly.entity_id
_entity_poly.type
_entity_poly.pdbx_seq_one_letter_code
_entity_poly.pdbx_strand_id
1 'polypeptide(L)'
;MDEEMLQRTEEALSHLTPQDRQLFERHLRSLEAAHDQLASHPDRDRLDDDENRRYFSDRDEIEAALARLPEAVTQRLRHVLGLWEVLIFFLEESRACSFGIRRRLAQQLSQFTLSNTAAATLPTSPDGEALECTICNEELSLPDQSIVQLPCHASHLFHRDCILLWIGRDRTCPICRAAIPLQSDPAT
;
A
#
# COMPACT_ATOMS: atom_id res chain seq x y z
N MET A 1 -9.39 -14.52 0.55
CA MET A 1 -9.39 -15.59 -0.47
C MET A 1 -10.67 -16.40 -0.28
N ASP A 2 -11.51 -16.51 -1.30
CA ASP A 2 -12.83 -17.17 -1.21
C ASP A 2 -12.70 -18.72 -1.21
N GLU A 3 -13.69 -19.43 -0.68
CA GLU A 3 -13.69 -20.90 -0.50
C GLU A 3 -13.55 -21.64 -1.84
N GLU A 4 -14.15 -21.08 -2.90
CA GLU A 4 -14.05 -21.58 -4.27
C GLU A 4 -12.60 -21.50 -4.82
N MET A 5 -11.84 -20.46 -4.48
CA MET A 5 -10.45 -20.31 -4.91
C MET A 5 -9.51 -21.32 -4.25
N LEU A 6 -9.75 -21.61 -2.97
CA LEU A 6 -9.03 -22.64 -2.23
C LEU A 6 -9.26 -24.02 -2.85
N GLN A 7 -10.51 -24.36 -3.15
CA GLN A 7 -10.85 -25.63 -3.79
C GLN A 7 -10.20 -25.77 -5.17
N ARG A 8 -10.28 -24.75 -6.02
CA ARG A 8 -9.62 -24.75 -7.35
C ARG A 8 -8.11 -24.93 -7.25
N THR A 9 -7.49 -24.33 -6.24
CA THR A 9 -6.05 -24.45 -5.97
C THR A 9 -5.70 -25.88 -5.57
N GLU A 10 -6.45 -26.48 -4.63
CA GLU A 10 -6.22 -27.86 -4.19
C GLU A 10 -6.43 -28.87 -5.33
N GLU A 11 -7.47 -28.71 -6.12
CA GLU A 11 -7.74 -29.54 -7.30
C GLU A 11 -6.59 -29.47 -8.32
N ALA A 12 -6.06 -28.26 -8.58
CA ALA A 12 -4.93 -28.07 -9.49
C ALA A 12 -3.64 -28.76 -9.00
N LEU A 13 -3.40 -28.76 -7.68
CA LEU A 13 -2.20 -29.36 -7.06
C LEU A 13 -2.30 -30.88 -6.86
N SER A 14 -3.52 -31.44 -6.78
CA SER A 14 -3.76 -32.85 -6.44
C SER A 14 -3.13 -33.87 -7.40
N HIS A 15 -2.87 -33.47 -8.66
CA HIS A 15 -2.33 -34.33 -9.71
C HIS A 15 -0.81 -34.23 -9.88
N LEU A 16 -0.12 -33.49 -9.02
CA LEU A 16 1.30 -33.24 -9.12
C LEU A 16 2.14 -34.28 -8.38
N THR A 17 3.38 -34.44 -8.82
CA THR A 17 4.40 -35.14 -8.03
C THR A 17 4.65 -34.37 -6.73
N PRO A 18 5.14 -35.02 -5.64
CA PRO A 18 5.46 -34.31 -4.40
C PRO A 18 6.45 -33.15 -4.61
N GLN A 19 7.40 -33.31 -5.54
CA GLN A 19 8.38 -32.27 -5.87
C GLN A 19 7.73 -31.08 -6.57
N ASP A 20 6.97 -31.32 -7.64
CA ASP A 20 6.30 -30.22 -8.36
C ASP A 20 5.25 -29.56 -7.45
N ARG A 21 4.52 -30.34 -6.65
CA ARG A 21 3.56 -29.81 -5.67
C ARG A 21 4.22 -28.84 -4.70
N GLN A 22 5.36 -29.22 -4.11
CA GLN A 22 6.10 -28.35 -3.19
C GLN A 22 6.55 -27.05 -3.87
N LEU A 23 6.98 -27.12 -5.14
CA LEU A 23 7.36 -25.97 -5.94
C LEU A 23 6.17 -25.00 -6.14
N PHE A 24 5.02 -25.49 -6.63
CA PHE A 24 3.85 -24.65 -6.84
C PHE A 24 3.27 -24.09 -5.54
N GLU A 25 3.23 -24.87 -4.45
CA GLU A 25 2.79 -24.37 -3.14
C GLU A 25 3.70 -23.26 -2.61
N ARG A 26 5.02 -23.36 -2.81
CA ARG A 26 5.96 -22.29 -2.45
C ARG A 26 5.67 -21.03 -3.26
N HIS A 27 5.52 -21.16 -4.57
CA HIS A 27 5.25 -20.04 -5.45
C HIS A 27 3.92 -19.34 -5.12
N LEU A 28 2.85 -20.11 -4.89
CA LEU A 28 1.54 -19.57 -4.50
C LEU A 28 1.60 -18.78 -3.17
N ARG A 29 2.35 -19.26 -2.18
CA ARG A 29 2.61 -18.51 -0.94
C ARG A 29 3.35 -17.19 -1.20
N SER A 30 4.27 -17.16 -2.17
CA SER A 30 4.96 -15.93 -2.55
C SER A 30 4.01 -14.93 -3.24
N LEU A 31 3.10 -15.41 -4.10
CA LEU A 31 2.06 -14.57 -4.72
C LEU A 31 1.11 -13.99 -3.67
N GLU A 32 0.66 -14.82 -2.72
CA GLU A 32 -0.17 -14.38 -1.59
C GLU A 32 0.56 -13.31 -0.75
N ALA A 33 1.84 -13.54 -0.41
CA ALA A 33 2.62 -12.57 0.35
C ALA A 33 2.84 -11.24 -0.41
N ALA A 34 3.02 -11.29 -1.74
CA ALA A 34 3.12 -10.10 -2.58
C ALA A 34 1.80 -9.33 -2.62
N HIS A 35 0.69 -10.04 -2.81
CA HIS A 35 -0.66 -9.47 -2.76
C HIS A 35 -0.93 -8.82 -1.40
N ASP A 36 -0.62 -9.49 -0.29
CA ASP A 36 -0.88 -8.99 1.05
C ASP A 36 -0.03 -7.77 1.37
N GLN A 37 1.24 -7.73 0.93
CA GLN A 37 2.04 -6.52 1.00
C GLN A 37 1.34 -5.38 0.27
N LEU A 38 0.89 -5.64 -0.96
CA LEU A 38 0.25 -4.65 -1.81
C LEU A 38 -1.03 -4.09 -1.17
N ALA A 39 -1.88 -4.98 -0.67
CA ALA A 39 -3.17 -4.65 -0.07
C ALA A 39 -3.04 -3.95 1.29
N SER A 40 -2.05 -4.32 2.10
CA SER A 40 -1.85 -3.75 3.45
C SER A 40 -1.11 -2.41 3.46
N HIS A 41 -0.43 -2.03 2.38
CA HIS A 41 0.32 -0.78 2.28
C HIS A 41 -0.14 0.07 1.07
N PRO A 42 -1.39 0.54 1.04
CA PRO A 42 -1.96 1.25 -0.12
C PRO A 42 -1.30 2.60 -0.41
N ASP A 43 -0.52 3.12 0.54
CA ASP A 43 0.17 4.41 0.49
C ASP A 43 1.51 4.37 -0.28
N ARG A 44 2.13 3.20 -0.40
CA ARG A 44 3.41 2.98 -1.11
C ARG A 44 3.25 2.88 -2.64
N ASP A 45 4.35 3.01 -3.37
CA ASP A 45 4.42 2.80 -4.84
C ASP A 45 4.29 1.31 -5.21
N ARG A 46 4.52 0.90 -6.46
CA ARG A 46 4.67 -0.52 -6.85
C ARG A 46 5.71 -1.28 -6.02
N LEU A 47 5.72 -2.60 -6.14
CA LEU A 47 6.82 -3.41 -5.58
C LEU A 47 8.13 -2.93 -6.20
N ASP A 48 9.14 -2.74 -5.35
CA ASP A 48 10.47 -2.37 -5.83
C ASP A 48 11.22 -3.58 -6.43
N ASP A 49 12.42 -3.34 -6.97
CA ASP A 49 13.21 -4.39 -7.61
C ASP A 49 13.63 -5.52 -6.64
N ASP A 50 13.86 -5.20 -5.36
CA ASP A 50 14.23 -6.18 -4.34
C ASP A 50 13.02 -7.03 -3.93
N GLU A 51 11.87 -6.39 -3.74
CA GLU A 51 10.59 -7.05 -3.48
C GLU A 51 10.20 -7.97 -4.65
N ASN A 52 10.31 -7.49 -5.89
CA ASN A 52 10.05 -8.29 -7.09
C ASN A 52 10.98 -9.50 -7.18
N ARG A 53 12.29 -9.31 -6.95
CA ARG A 53 13.25 -10.43 -6.89
C ARG A 53 12.87 -11.43 -5.81
N ARG A 54 12.45 -10.96 -4.64
CA ARG A 54 12.09 -11.82 -3.51
C ARG A 54 10.84 -12.66 -3.82
N TYR A 55 9.74 -12.03 -4.21
CA TYR A 55 8.44 -12.69 -4.38
C TYR A 55 8.38 -13.56 -5.65
N PHE A 56 9.07 -13.17 -6.72
CA PHE A 56 8.97 -13.84 -8.02
C PHE A 56 10.26 -14.56 -8.44
N SER A 57 11.14 -14.87 -7.47
CA SER A 57 12.44 -15.54 -7.72
C SER A 57 12.33 -16.91 -8.41
N ASP A 58 11.24 -17.64 -8.20
CA ASP A 58 11.03 -18.99 -8.72
C ASP A 58 10.20 -19.04 -10.01
N ARG A 59 9.93 -17.89 -10.65
CA ARG A 59 9.14 -17.81 -11.88
C ARG A 59 9.66 -18.70 -13.01
N ASP A 60 10.97 -18.70 -13.24
CA ASP A 60 11.58 -19.53 -14.28
C ASP A 60 11.46 -21.03 -13.98
N GLU A 61 11.56 -21.41 -12.70
CA GLU A 61 11.39 -22.80 -12.25
C GLU A 61 9.94 -23.27 -12.46
N ILE A 62 8.97 -22.39 -12.20
CA ILE A 62 7.54 -22.64 -12.43
C ILE A 62 7.24 -22.82 -13.91
N GLU A 63 7.73 -21.93 -14.77
CA GLU A 63 7.54 -22.05 -16.23
C GLU A 63 8.16 -23.35 -16.78
N ALA A 64 9.36 -23.71 -16.31
CA ALA A 64 10.00 -24.97 -16.65
C ALA A 64 9.21 -26.20 -16.15
N ALA A 65 8.50 -26.10 -15.02
CA ALA A 65 7.60 -27.15 -14.55
C ALA A 65 6.34 -27.24 -15.41
N LEU A 66 5.68 -26.11 -15.69
CA LEU A 66 4.49 -26.04 -16.54
C LEU A 66 4.74 -26.61 -17.94
N ALA A 67 5.93 -26.39 -18.51
CA ALA A 67 6.32 -26.91 -19.82
C ALA A 67 6.50 -28.45 -19.86
N ARG A 68 6.75 -29.08 -18.71
CA ARG A 68 6.97 -30.54 -18.60
C ARG A 68 5.71 -31.31 -18.20
N LEU A 69 4.73 -30.65 -17.59
CA LEU A 69 3.51 -31.26 -17.07
C LEU A 69 2.48 -31.55 -18.18
N PRO A 70 1.54 -32.50 -17.96
CA PRO A 70 0.45 -32.75 -18.90
C PRO A 70 -0.42 -31.51 -19.11
N GLU A 71 -0.85 -31.28 -20.35
CA GLU A 71 -1.63 -30.10 -20.74
C GLU A 71 -2.85 -29.83 -19.83
N ALA A 72 -3.61 -30.88 -19.49
CA ALA A 72 -4.78 -30.74 -18.62
C ALA A 72 -4.43 -30.23 -17.20
N VAL A 73 -3.25 -30.59 -16.67
CA VAL A 73 -2.75 -30.12 -15.38
C VAL A 73 -2.23 -28.69 -15.51
N THR A 74 -1.44 -28.43 -16.55
CA THR A 74 -0.89 -27.11 -16.87
C THR A 74 -1.99 -26.06 -17.03
N GLN A 75 -3.10 -26.39 -17.71
CA GLN A 75 -4.24 -25.48 -17.86
C GLN A 75 -4.87 -25.08 -16.52
N ARG A 76 -5.05 -26.03 -15.59
CA ARG A 76 -5.59 -25.74 -14.25
C ARG A 76 -4.64 -24.84 -13.46
N LEU A 77 -3.34 -25.16 -13.47
CA LEU A 77 -2.33 -24.37 -12.77
C LEU A 77 -2.23 -22.96 -13.34
N ARG A 78 -2.18 -22.81 -14.67
CA ARG A 78 -2.18 -21.49 -15.32
C ARG A 78 -3.41 -20.67 -14.97
N HIS A 79 -4.58 -21.30 -14.82
CA HIS A 79 -5.77 -20.58 -14.40
C HIS A 79 -5.60 -20.00 -12.98
N VAL A 80 -5.13 -20.80 -12.02
CA VAL A 80 -4.89 -20.33 -10.64
C VAL A 80 -3.82 -19.24 -10.61
N LEU A 81 -2.69 -19.44 -11.29
CA LEU A 81 -1.61 -18.46 -11.36
C LEU A 81 -2.05 -17.16 -12.03
N GLY A 82 -2.80 -17.25 -13.13
CA GLY A 82 -3.32 -16.08 -13.84
C GLY A 82 -4.29 -15.25 -12.99
N LEU A 83 -5.06 -15.87 -12.09
CA LEU A 83 -5.90 -15.12 -11.15
C LEU A 83 -5.05 -14.29 -10.19
N TRP A 84 -3.96 -14.85 -9.66
CA TRP A 84 -3.03 -14.11 -8.83
C TRP A 84 -2.31 -13.00 -9.58
N GLU A 85 -1.83 -13.27 -10.81
CA GLU A 85 -1.19 -12.27 -11.66
C GLU A 85 -2.13 -11.06 -11.89
N VAL A 86 -3.40 -11.33 -12.18
CA VAL A 86 -4.41 -10.27 -12.37
C VAL A 86 -4.66 -9.48 -11.08
N LEU A 87 -4.79 -10.15 -9.93
CA LEU A 87 -5.00 -9.48 -8.64
C LEU A 87 -3.82 -8.57 -8.25
N ILE A 88 -2.60 -9.11 -8.36
CA ILE A 88 -1.36 -8.36 -8.06
C ILE A 88 -1.24 -7.17 -9.01
N PHE A 89 -1.43 -7.38 -10.32
CA PHE A 89 -1.34 -6.32 -11.32
C PHE A 89 -2.31 -5.16 -11.01
N PHE A 90 -3.58 -5.46 -10.71
CA PHE A 90 -4.55 -4.40 -10.39
C PHE A 90 -4.18 -3.61 -9.12
N LEU A 91 -3.65 -4.28 -8.10
CA LEU A 91 -3.18 -3.59 -6.89
C LEU A 91 -1.96 -2.72 -7.17
N GLU A 92 -1.01 -3.18 -7.98
CA GLU A 92 0.14 -2.40 -8.40
C GLU A 92 -0.26 -1.16 -9.21
N GLU A 93 -1.17 -1.31 -10.19
CA GLU A 93 -1.69 -0.18 -10.96
C GLU A 93 -2.42 0.84 -10.07
N SER A 94 -3.25 0.35 -9.14
CA SER A 94 -3.95 1.18 -8.16
C SER A 94 -2.97 1.97 -7.28
N ARG A 95 -1.94 1.30 -6.76
CA ARG A 95 -0.87 1.94 -5.99
C ARG A 95 -0.08 2.93 -6.82
N ALA A 96 0.33 2.60 -8.04
CA ALA A 96 1.10 3.50 -8.90
C ALA A 96 0.36 4.80 -9.23
N CYS A 97 -0.91 4.69 -9.64
CA CYS A 97 -1.75 5.84 -9.98
C CYS A 97 -1.94 6.76 -8.76
N SER A 98 -2.25 6.16 -7.61
CA SER A 98 -2.50 6.91 -6.38
C SER A 98 -1.21 7.44 -5.74
N PHE A 99 -0.08 6.73 -5.88
CA PHE A 99 1.23 7.12 -5.37
C PHE A 99 1.76 8.38 -6.07
N GLY A 100 1.64 8.48 -7.40
CA GLY A 100 2.07 9.68 -8.13
C GLY A 100 1.34 10.96 -7.66
N ILE A 101 0.05 10.84 -7.33
CA ILE A 101 -0.74 11.94 -6.74
C ILE A 101 -0.28 12.22 -5.31
N ARG A 102 -0.22 11.20 -4.44
CA ARG A 102 0.23 11.34 -3.05
C ARG A 102 1.63 11.93 -2.94
N ARG A 103 2.57 11.50 -3.78
CA ARG A 103 3.96 12.00 -3.81
C ARG A 103 4.03 13.49 -4.10
N ARG A 104 3.24 13.98 -5.05
CA ARG A 104 3.16 15.42 -5.37
C ARG A 104 2.57 16.22 -4.21
N LEU A 105 1.46 15.75 -3.64
CA LEU A 105 0.84 16.38 -2.47
C LEU A 105 1.80 16.39 -1.27
N ALA A 106 2.52 15.29 -1.05
CA ALA A 106 3.58 15.13 -0.05
C ALA A 106 4.72 16.13 -0.23
N GLN A 107 5.14 16.40 -1.47
CA GLN A 107 6.13 17.42 -1.79
C GLN A 107 5.59 18.82 -1.48
N GLN A 108 4.33 19.11 -1.85
CA GLN A 108 3.72 20.41 -1.58
C GLN A 108 3.49 20.67 -0.09
N LEU A 109 3.10 19.64 0.68
CA LEU A 109 2.93 19.74 2.12
C LEU A 109 4.26 19.84 2.88
N SER A 110 5.41 19.58 2.25
CA SER A 110 6.71 19.66 2.92
C SER A 110 6.96 21.04 3.55
N GLN A 111 6.48 22.12 2.92
CA GLN A 111 6.59 23.49 3.44
C GLN A 111 5.71 23.75 4.67
N PHE A 112 4.70 22.91 4.91
CA PHE A 112 3.80 22.96 6.07
C PHE A 112 4.14 21.88 7.10
N THR A 113 5.12 21.02 6.80
CA THR A 113 5.56 19.97 7.71
C THR A 113 6.47 20.60 8.75
N LEU A 114 6.15 20.41 10.02
CA LEU A 114 7.04 20.81 11.11
C LEU A 114 8.24 19.87 11.06
N SER A 115 9.44 20.42 10.83
CA SER A 115 10.67 19.62 10.82
C SER A 115 10.86 18.95 12.17
N ASN A 116 11.24 17.67 12.13
CA ASN A 116 11.28 16.80 13.30
C ASN A 116 12.37 17.23 14.29
N THR A 117 12.02 18.14 15.20
CA THR A 117 12.66 18.29 16.50
C THR A 117 11.58 18.49 17.56
N ALA A 118 11.37 17.37 18.27
CA ALA A 118 10.72 17.20 19.56
C ALA A 118 9.21 17.44 19.65
N ALA A 119 8.51 16.38 20.06
CA ALA A 119 7.23 16.44 20.78
C ALA A 119 7.24 17.45 21.94
N ALA A 120 8.42 17.89 22.41
CA ALA A 120 8.60 18.95 23.39
C ALA A 120 8.31 20.39 22.88
N THR A 121 8.13 20.57 21.57
CA THR A 121 7.89 21.90 20.95
C THR A 121 6.46 22.09 20.43
N LEU A 122 5.61 21.05 20.50
CA LEU A 122 4.21 21.19 20.18
C LEU A 122 3.53 22.03 21.26
N PRO A 123 2.67 23.00 20.90
CA PRO A 123 1.91 23.74 21.89
C PRO A 123 1.04 22.75 22.67
N THR A 124 1.36 22.52 23.95
CA THR A 124 0.47 21.79 24.84
C THR A 124 -0.86 22.52 24.93
N SER A 125 -1.95 21.77 25.06
CA SER A 125 -3.24 22.36 25.42
C SER A 125 -3.06 23.27 26.65
N PRO A 126 -3.81 24.37 26.80
CA PRO A 126 -3.79 25.19 28.02
C PRO A 126 -3.99 24.37 29.30
N ASP A 127 -4.61 23.19 29.19
CA ASP A 127 -4.87 22.25 30.30
C ASP A 127 -3.75 21.19 30.49
N GLY A 128 -2.68 21.24 29.70
CA GLY A 128 -1.56 20.28 29.75
C GLY A 128 -1.82 18.94 29.04
N GLU A 129 -2.95 18.82 28.34
CA GLU A 129 -3.32 17.65 27.56
C GLU A 129 -2.51 17.54 26.26
N ALA A 130 -2.26 16.30 25.82
CA ALA A 130 -1.63 16.00 24.55
C ALA A 130 -2.54 16.45 23.39
N LEU A 131 -1.96 17.00 22.33
CA LEU A 131 -2.72 17.35 21.13
C LEU A 131 -3.08 16.07 20.35
N GLU A 132 -4.30 15.98 19.86
CA GLU A 132 -4.80 14.84 19.08
C GLU A 132 -5.00 15.22 17.61
N CYS A 133 -4.76 14.26 16.71
CA CYS A 133 -5.13 14.40 15.31
C CYS A 133 -6.62 14.12 15.14
N THR A 134 -7.40 15.11 14.71
CA THR A 134 -8.86 14.96 14.53
C THR A 134 -9.29 14.06 13.36
N ILE A 135 -8.35 13.42 12.66
CA ILE A 135 -8.62 12.50 11.55
C ILE A 135 -8.62 11.05 12.04
N CYS A 136 -7.60 10.64 12.80
CA CYS A 136 -7.50 9.29 13.36
C CYS A 136 -7.87 9.22 14.85
N ASN A 137 -8.00 10.37 15.53
CA ASN A 137 -8.23 10.50 16.97
C ASN A 137 -7.10 9.90 17.83
N GLU A 138 -5.86 9.94 17.32
CA GLU A 138 -4.66 9.51 18.04
C GLU A 138 -3.79 10.73 18.40
N GLU A 139 -2.93 10.58 19.41
CA GLU A 139 -2.01 11.63 19.84
C GLU A 139 -1.04 12.04 18.73
N LEU A 140 -0.81 13.35 18.59
CA LEU A 140 0.15 13.90 17.63
C LEU A 140 1.60 13.63 18.04
N SER A 141 1.86 13.39 19.33
CA SER A 141 3.19 13.16 19.91
C SER A 141 3.77 11.75 19.68
N LEU A 142 3.15 10.92 18.85
CA LEU A 142 3.65 9.57 18.58
C LEU A 142 5.06 9.59 17.95
N PRO A 143 5.99 8.74 18.44
CA PRO A 143 7.30 8.60 17.82
C PRO A 143 7.17 8.18 16.34
N ASP A 144 8.10 8.63 15.52
CA ASP A 144 8.19 8.31 14.08
C ASP A 144 7.07 8.86 13.17
N GLN A 145 6.13 9.64 13.69
CA GLN A 145 5.13 10.33 12.88
C GLN A 145 5.47 11.83 12.73
N SER A 146 5.38 12.34 11.51
CA SER A 146 5.57 13.76 11.22
C SER A 146 4.24 14.51 11.31
N ILE A 147 4.29 15.76 11.74
CA ILE A 147 3.11 16.61 11.93
C ILE A 147 3.11 17.72 10.88
N VAL A 148 1.92 17.99 10.35
CA VAL A 148 1.67 19.10 9.44
C VAL A 148 0.83 20.15 10.15
N GLN A 149 1.30 21.39 10.14
CA GLN A 149 0.55 22.56 10.57
C GLN A 149 0.00 23.29 9.35
N LEU A 150 -1.33 23.35 9.21
CA LEU A 150 -1.95 24.06 8.09
C LEU A 150 -1.85 25.59 8.28
N PRO A 151 -1.69 26.36 7.19
CA PRO A 151 -1.51 27.82 7.26
C PRO A 151 -2.76 28.58 7.70
N CYS A 152 -3.93 27.94 7.72
CA CYS A 152 -5.20 28.59 8.09
C CYS A 152 -5.32 28.89 9.59
N HIS A 153 -4.67 28.10 10.46
CA HIS A 153 -4.61 28.37 11.90
C HIS A 153 -3.48 27.58 12.56
N ALA A 154 -2.83 28.16 13.57
CA ALA A 154 -1.68 27.55 14.25
C ALA A 154 -2.02 26.25 15.01
N SER A 155 -3.28 26.08 15.43
CA SER A 155 -3.76 24.87 16.12
C SER A 155 -4.25 23.76 15.18
N HIS A 156 -4.27 23.98 13.86
CA HIS A 156 -4.71 22.96 12.90
C HIS A 156 -3.54 22.03 12.56
N LEU A 157 -3.34 21.06 13.43
CA LEU A 157 -2.25 20.09 13.42
C LEU A 157 -2.79 18.69 13.10
N PHE A 158 -2.08 17.96 12.25
CA PHE A 158 -2.46 16.61 11.82
C PHE A 158 -1.22 15.75 11.61
N HIS A 159 -1.34 14.42 11.77
CA HIS A 159 -0.30 13.54 11.24
C HIS A 159 -0.22 13.74 9.73
N ARG A 160 1.01 13.74 9.22
CA ARG A 160 1.31 13.99 7.82
C ARG A 160 0.56 13.03 6.91
N ASP A 161 0.49 11.76 7.26
CA ASP A 161 -0.16 10.75 6.42
C ASP A 161 -1.69 10.88 6.47
N CYS A 162 -2.25 11.21 7.63
CA CYS A 162 -3.67 11.49 7.77
C CYS A 162 -4.12 12.68 6.92
N ILE A 163 -3.39 13.80 6.99
CA ILE A 163 -3.75 14.98 6.18
C ILE A 163 -3.50 14.75 4.69
N LEU A 164 -2.47 13.98 4.31
CA LEU A 164 -2.20 13.62 2.93
C LEU A 164 -3.35 12.84 2.28
N LEU A 165 -3.89 11.86 3.00
CA LEU A 165 -5.05 11.09 2.54
C LEU A 165 -6.29 12.00 2.39
N TRP A 166 -6.51 12.91 3.35
CA TRP A 166 -7.62 13.86 3.29
C TRP A 166 -7.52 14.77 2.07
N ILE A 167 -6.37 15.41 1.83
CA ILE A 167 -6.22 16.36 0.72
C ILE A 167 -6.18 15.71 -0.67
N GLY A 168 -5.90 14.41 -0.73
CA GLY A 168 -6.09 13.62 -1.95
C GLY A 168 -7.57 13.57 -2.37
N ARG A 169 -8.50 13.74 -1.43
CA ARG A 169 -9.95 13.78 -1.66
C ARG A 169 -10.52 15.19 -1.69
N ASP A 170 -10.16 16.03 -0.71
CA ASP A 170 -10.67 17.39 -0.56
C ASP A 170 -9.55 18.35 -0.10
N ARG A 171 -9.27 19.38 -0.90
CA ARG A 171 -8.18 20.35 -0.65
C ARG A 171 -8.56 21.43 0.37
N THR A 172 -9.26 21.04 1.44
CA THR A 172 -9.72 21.93 2.52
C THR A 172 -9.30 21.42 3.89
N CYS A 173 -9.15 22.34 4.84
CA CYS A 173 -8.87 22.00 6.23
C CYS A 173 -10.03 21.20 6.85
N PRO A 174 -9.78 20.03 7.48
CA PRO A 174 -10.83 19.23 8.15
C PRO A 174 -11.59 19.99 9.25
N ILE A 175 -10.94 20.98 9.89
CA ILE A 175 -11.50 21.73 11.02
C ILE A 175 -12.32 22.93 10.54
N CYS A 176 -11.70 23.85 9.79
CA CYS A 176 -12.33 25.12 9.42
C CYS A 176 -12.78 25.23 7.95
N ARG A 177 -12.54 24.19 7.14
CA ARG A 177 -12.86 24.15 5.70
C ARG A 177 -12.17 25.20 4.83
N ALA A 178 -11.20 25.95 5.38
CA ALA A 178 -10.39 26.86 4.58
C ALA A 178 -9.61 26.08 3.50
N ALA A 179 -9.50 26.65 2.30
CA ALA A 179 -8.74 26.06 1.20
C ALA A 179 -7.25 25.97 1.55
N ILE A 180 -6.63 24.83 1.25
CA ILE A 180 -5.20 24.61 1.45
C ILE A 180 -4.48 25.05 0.16
N PRO A 181 -3.49 25.96 0.22
CA PRO A 181 -2.83 26.49 -0.97
C PRO A 181 -1.86 25.46 -1.57
N LEU A 182 -2.40 24.53 -2.35
CA LEU A 182 -1.68 23.52 -3.13
C LEU A 182 -1.70 23.93 -4.60
N GLN A 183 -0.59 23.79 -5.32
CA GLN A 183 -0.59 24.06 -6.76
C GLN A 183 -1.41 22.97 -7.46
N SER A 184 -2.31 23.37 -8.35
CA SER A 184 -3.03 22.44 -9.22
C SER A 184 -2.08 21.86 -10.26
N ASP A 185 -2.30 20.59 -10.62
CA ASP A 185 -1.60 19.99 -11.75
C ASP A 185 -1.88 20.78 -13.02
N PRO A 186 -0.90 20.96 -13.94
CA PRO A 186 -1.22 21.40 -15.28
C PRO A 186 -2.22 20.39 -15.87
N ALA A 187 -3.35 20.89 -16.37
CA ALA A 187 -4.36 20.05 -17.00
C ALA A 187 -3.71 19.28 -18.16
N THR A 188 -3.72 17.94 -18.05
CA THR A 188 -3.35 17.03 -19.15
C THR A 188 -4.61 16.69 -19.94
#